data_AF-A0A3A4PIL2-F1
#
_entry.id   AF-A0A3A4PIL2-F1
#
_cell.length_a   1.000
_cell.length_b   1.000
_cell.length_c   1.000
_cell.angle_alpha   90.00
_cell.angle_beta   90.00
_cell.angle_gamma   90.00
#
_symmetry.space_group_name_H-M   'P 1'
#
loop_
_entity.id
_entity.type
_entity.pdbx_description
1 polymer ?
#
loop_
_entity_poly.entity_id
_entity_poly.type
_entity_poly.pdbx_seq_one_letter_code
_entity_poly.pdbx_strand_id
1 'polypeptide(L)'
;MKSVNASFGETLRTFRVRAGIGLRRFADLVNVQASNLSAVEQGRRQPPAGADQLREWADALGLVEGSEDWAVFFDAARRRGELPADVRHLADRPLVPVLLRTIDNRQLDEEQIASLIRELKSADADGEADGDS
;
A
#
# COMPACT_ATOMS: atom_id res chain seq x y z
N MET A 1 -12.90 5.66 -9.36
CA MET A 1 -12.47 5.93 -7.98
C MET A 1 -12.15 7.40 -7.83
N LYS A 2 -12.68 8.10 -6.82
CA LYS A 2 -12.19 9.46 -6.50
C LYS A 2 -10.87 9.29 -5.74
N SER A 3 -9.76 9.68 -6.37
CA SER A 3 -8.48 9.78 -5.69
C SER A 3 -8.54 10.97 -4.73
N VAL A 4 -8.87 10.70 -3.47
CA VAL A 4 -8.48 11.62 -2.39
C VAL A 4 -6.99 11.36 -2.21
N ASN A 5 -6.15 12.18 -2.84
CA ASN A 5 -4.69 12.18 -2.62
C ASN A 5 -4.42 12.73 -1.21
N ALA A 6 -4.80 11.97 -0.18
CA ALA A 6 -4.38 12.25 1.19
C ALA A 6 -2.87 12.05 1.27
N SER A 7 -2.19 12.98 1.92
CA SER A 7 -0.78 12.81 2.23
C SER A 7 -0.58 11.59 3.15
N PHE A 8 0.60 10.98 3.13
CA PHE A 8 0.92 9.91 4.07
C PHE A 8 0.61 10.29 5.53
N GLY A 9 0.89 11.53 5.92
CA GLY A 9 0.62 12.00 7.27
C GLY A 9 -0.85 11.97 7.66
N GLU A 10 -1.74 12.37 6.75
CA GLU A 10 -3.19 12.31 6.95
C GLU A 10 -3.70 10.87 6.96
N THR A 11 -3.20 10.03 6.05
CA THR A 11 -3.52 8.59 6.00
C THR A 11 -3.12 7.89 7.30
N LEU A 12 -1.89 8.11 7.76
CA LEU A 12 -1.37 7.58 9.02
C LEU A 12 -2.22 8.01 10.22
N ARG A 13 -2.53 9.31 10.32
CA ARG A 13 -3.37 9.83 11.39
C ARG A 13 -4.76 9.20 11.37
N THR A 14 -5.34 9.04 10.18
CA THR A 14 -6.66 8.42 9.99
C THR A 14 -6.68 6.99 10.52
N PHE A 15 -5.73 6.15 10.09
CA PHE A 15 -5.63 4.77 10.57
C PHE A 15 -5.33 4.71 12.07
N ARG A 16 -4.44 5.57 12.58
CA ARG A 16 -4.10 5.59 14.00
C ARG A 16 -5.29 5.92 14.89
N VAL A 17 -6.09 6.92 14.50
CA VAL A 17 -7.31 7.31 15.22
C VAL A 17 -8.38 6.22 15.09
N ARG A 18 -8.53 5.60 13.92
CA ARG A 18 -9.46 4.48 13.70
C ARG A 18 -9.12 3.26 14.58
N ALA A 19 -7.83 2.99 14.79
CA ALA A 19 -7.36 1.96 15.71
C ALA A 19 -7.47 2.35 17.20
N GLY A 20 -7.94 3.57 17.53
CA GLY A 20 -8.05 4.04 18.90
C GLY A 20 -6.70 4.32 19.58
N ILE A 21 -5.63 4.54 18.80
CA ILE A 21 -4.27 4.69 19.33
C ILE A 21 -3.92 6.18 19.44
N GLY A 22 -3.51 6.63 20.64
CA GLY A 22 -3.00 7.99 20.82
C GLY A 22 -1.63 8.19 20.16
N LEU A 23 -1.27 9.44 19.81
CA LEU A 23 0.01 9.77 19.16
C LEU A 23 1.23 9.21 19.92
N ARG A 24 1.30 9.44 21.24
CA ARG A 24 2.42 8.95 22.07
C ARG A 24 2.49 7.43 22.11
N ARG A 25 1.35 6.78 22.34
CA ARG A 25 1.25 5.31 22.36
C ARG A 25 1.70 4.70 21.03
N PHE A 26 1.28 5.28 19.90
CA PHE A 26 1.72 4.79 18.59
C PHE A 26 3.22 5.00 18.38
N ALA A 27 3.75 6.16 18.78
CA ALA A 27 5.17 6.46 18.70
C ALA A 27 6.00 5.42 19.49
N ASP A 28 5.53 5.02 20.68
CA ASP A 28 6.16 3.98 21.50
C ASP A 28 6.06 2.60 20.83
N LEU A 29 4.90 2.24 20.27
CA LEU A 29 4.68 0.95 19.58
C LEU A 29 5.64 0.75 18.39
N VAL A 30 5.90 1.81 17.65
CA VAL A 30 6.75 1.78 16.45
C VAL A 30 8.16 2.32 16.68
N ASN A 31 8.57 2.46 17.95
CA ASN A 31 9.89 2.87 18.40
C ASN A 31 10.40 4.16 17.73
N VAL A 32 9.57 5.20 17.69
CA VAL A 32 9.93 6.55 17.22
C VAL A 32 9.60 7.62 18.25
N GLN A 33 10.30 8.75 18.20
CA GLN A 33 9.95 9.89 19.04
C GLN A 33 8.59 10.47 18.64
N ALA A 34 7.75 10.82 19.62
CA ALA A 34 6.45 11.42 19.36
C ALA A 34 6.53 12.74 18.55
N SER A 35 7.62 13.50 18.69
CA SER A 35 7.89 14.69 17.87
C SER A 35 8.12 14.35 16.39
N ASN A 36 8.81 13.24 16.11
CA ASN A 36 9.03 12.74 14.75
C ASN A 36 7.72 12.26 14.13
N LEU A 37 6.95 11.47 14.87
CA LEU A 37 5.63 11.00 14.43
C LEU A 37 4.69 12.19 14.14
N SER A 38 4.67 13.20 15.02
CA SER A 38 3.90 14.43 14.79
C SER A 38 4.34 15.17 13.53
N ALA A 39 5.65 15.22 13.25
CA ALA A 39 6.16 15.85 12.03
C ALA A 39 5.75 15.06 10.77
N VAL A 40 5.69 13.73 10.85
CA VAL A 40 5.20 12.87 9.77
C VAL A 40 3.71 13.10 9.51
N GLU A 41 2.87 13.10 10.56
CA GLU A 41 1.42 13.35 10.42
C GLU A 41 1.09 14.72 9.82
N GLN A 42 1.99 15.69 9.98
CA GLN A 42 1.85 17.04 9.44
C GLN A 42 2.54 17.21 8.07
N GLY A 43 3.09 16.14 7.49
CA GLY A 43 3.82 16.19 6.22
C GLY A 43 5.15 16.94 6.27
N ARG A 44 5.64 17.32 7.45
CA ARG A 44 6.95 17.99 7.64
C ARG A 44 8.12 17.01 7.57
N ARG A 45 7.86 15.71 7.74
CA ARG A 45 8.83 14.64 7.63
C ARG A 45 8.30 13.57 6.67
N GLN A 46 9.19 13.00 5.87
CA GLN A 46 8.83 11.92 4.95
C GLN A 46 8.41 10.65 5.70
N PRO A 47 7.63 9.77 5.04
CA PRO A 47 7.36 8.42 5.52
C PRO A 47 8.65 7.64 5.81
N PRO A 48 8.58 6.57 6.62
CA PRO A 48 9.66 5.59 6.69
C PRO A 48 10.07 5.12 5.29
N ALA A 49 11.39 5.10 5.02
CA ALA A 49 11.91 4.69 3.71
C ALA A 49 12.07 3.16 3.58
N GLY A 50 12.18 2.45 4.70
CA GLY A 50 12.34 0.99 4.73
C GLY A 50 10.99 0.27 4.69
N ALA A 51 10.89 -0.75 3.84
CA ALA A 51 9.68 -1.58 3.73
C ALA A 51 9.33 -2.23 5.07
N ASP A 52 10.32 -2.73 5.80
CA ASP A 52 10.10 -3.43 7.08
C ASP A 52 9.55 -2.50 8.15
N GLN A 53 10.11 -1.29 8.28
CA GLN A 53 9.58 -0.30 9.22
C GLN A 53 8.16 0.15 8.83
N LEU A 54 7.85 0.23 7.53
CA LEU A 54 6.50 0.58 7.09
C LEU A 54 5.50 -0.57 7.39
N ARG A 55 5.94 -1.84 7.27
CA ARG A 55 5.16 -3.01 7.71
C ARG A 55 4.91 -2.99 9.22
N GLU A 56 5.94 -2.74 10.04
CA GLU A 56 5.78 -2.61 11.50
C GLU A 56 4.72 -1.56 11.87
N TRP A 57 4.67 -0.45 11.13
CA TRP A 57 3.66 0.58 11.34
C TRP A 57 2.26 0.10 10.93
N ALA A 58 2.14 -0.57 9.78
CA ALA A 58 0.87 -1.14 9.32
C ALA A 58 0.33 -2.19 10.31
N ASP A 59 1.20 -3.05 10.83
CA ASP A 59 0.87 -4.08 11.82
C ASP A 59 0.41 -3.44 13.14
N ALA A 60 1.13 -2.42 13.62
CA ALA A 60 0.74 -1.67 14.83
C ALA A 60 -0.60 -0.93 14.68
N LEU A 61 -1.00 -0.61 13.45
CA LEU A 61 -2.30 -0.04 13.10
C LEU A 61 -3.40 -1.10 12.92
N GLY A 62 -3.05 -2.39 12.94
CA GLY A 62 -3.96 -3.50 12.71
C GLY A 62 -4.41 -3.64 11.25
N LEU A 63 -3.58 -3.21 10.29
CA LEU A 63 -3.88 -3.38 8.87
C LEU A 63 -3.57 -4.82 8.45
N VAL A 64 -4.49 -5.44 7.71
CA VAL A 64 -4.32 -6.82 7.22
C VAL A 64 -3.59 -6.79 5.88
N GLU A 65 -2.49 -7.53 5.75
CA GLU A 65 -1.75 -7.65 4.49
C GLU A 65 -2.67 -8.13 3.35
N GLY A 66 -2.58 -7.45 2.20
CA GLY A 66 -3.44 -7.71 1.04
C GLY A 66 -4.83 -7.06 1.11
N SER A 67 -5.20 -6.41 2.22
CA SER A 67 -6.46 -5.64 2.29
C SER A 67 -6.38 -4.31 1.53
N GLU A 68 -7.53 -3.69 1.26
CA GLU A 68 -7.61 -2.36 0.66
C GLU A 68 -6.93 -1.30 1.55
N ASP A 69 -7.12 -1.35 2.86
CA ASP A 69 -6.49 -0.42 3.80
C ASP A 69 -4.96 -0.53 3.79
N TRP A 70 -4.44 -1.75 3.66
CA TRP A 70 -3.01 -1.99 3.49
C TRP A 70 -2.49 -1.34 2.21
N ALA A 71 -3.15 -1.57 1.08
CA ALA A 71 -2.77 -0.96 -0.20
C ALA A 71 -2.79 0.58 -0.10
N VAL A 72 -3.84 1.16 0.47
CA VAL A 72 -3.96 2.61 0.70
C VAL A 72 -2.80 3.15 1.54
N PHE A 73 -2.41 2.45 2.60
CA PHE A 73 -1.31 2.87 3.47
C PHE A 73 0.05 2.87 2.74
N PHE A 74 0.35 1.79 2.01
CA PHE A 74 1.61 1.67 1.27
C PHE A 74 1.66 2.59 0.05
N ASP A 75 0.55 2.80 -0.65
CA ASP A 75 0.43 3.76 -1.74
C ASP A 75 0.66 5.20 -1.27
N ALA A 76 0.13 5.57 -0.09
CA ALA A 76 0.34 6.89 0.48
C ALA A 76 1.80 7.14 0.88
N ALA A 77 2.54 6.10 1.27
CA ALA A 77 3.96 6.19 1.61
C ALA A 77 4.89 6.23 0.37
N ARG A 78 4.36 5.88 -0.81
CA ARG A 78 5.12 5.70 -2.04
C ARG A 78 5.68 7.01 -2.57
N ARG A 79 6.94 6.98 -3.03
CA ARG A 79 7.54 8.10 -3.78
C ARG A 79 7.09 8.06 -5.24
N ARG A 80 6.96 9.25 -5.84
CA ARG A 80 6.60 9.38 -7.26
C ARG A 80 7.60 8.61 -8.13
N GLY A 81 7.07 7.73 -8.99
CA GLY A 81 7.88 6.91 -9.91
C GLY A 81 8.44 5.61 -9.30
N GLU A 82 8.18 5.34 -8.02
CA GLU A 82 8.53 4.07 -7.38
C GLU A 82 7.30 3.16 -7.26
N LEU A 83 7.53 1.84 -7.18
CA LEU A 83 6.50 0.90 -6.72
C LEU A 83 6.31 1.03 -5.20
N PRO A 84 5.09 0.79 -4.67
CA PRO A 84 4.86 0.67 -3.23
C PRO A 84 5.81 -0.36 -2.60
N ALA A 85 6.22 -0.12 -1.36
CA ALA A 85 7.31 -0.86 -0.73
C ALA A 85 6.99 -2.35 -0.51
N ASP A 86 5.72 -2.68 -0.25
CA ASP A 86 5.21 -4.04 -0.09
C ASP A 86 5.27 -4.84 -1.39
N VAL A 87 5.01 -4.22 -2.55
CA VAL A 87 5.02 -4.91 -3.86
C VAL A 87 6.32 -4.73 -4.65
N ARG A 88 7.29 -3.95 -4.15
CA ARG A 88 8.55 -3.66 -4.86
C ARG A 88 9.33 -4.91 -5.28
N HIS A 89 9.33 -5.94 -4.42
CA HIS A 89 9.98 -7.22 -4.66
C HIS A 89 9.43 -7.96 -5.90
N LEU A 90 8.20 -7.63 -6.35
CA LEU A 90 7.64 -8.21 -7.57
C LEU A 90 8.43 -7.81 -8.82
N ALA A 91 9.16 -6.68 -8.79
CA ALA A 91 10.01 -6.27 -9.90
C ALA A 91 11.12 -7.29 -10.22
N ASP A 92 11.53 -8.10 -9.24
CA ASP A 92 12.53 -9.15 -9.41
C ASP A 92 11.96 -10.40 -10.12
N ARG A 93 10.63 -10.51 -10.24
CA ARG A 93 10.01 -11.61 -10.98
C ARG A 93 10.22 -11.41 -12.48
N PRO A 94 10.77 -12.40 -13.23
CA PRO A 94 11.15 -12.24 -14.64
C PRO A 94 10.06 -11.70 -15.57
N LEU A 95 8.79 -12.05 -15.30
CA LEU A 95 7.66 -11.67 -16.14
C LEU A 95 7.08 -10.29 -15.80
N VAL A 96 7.39 -9.70 -14.64
CA VAL A 96 6.84 -8.38 -14.26
C VAL A 96 7.39 -7.28 -15.17
N PRO A 97 8.71 -7.17 -15.43
CA PRO A 97 9.21 -6.23 -16.42
C PRO A 97 8.67 -6.47 -17.84
N VAL A 98 8.36 -7.71 -18.21
CA VAL A 98 7.74 -8.04 -19.51
C VAL A 98 6.34 -7.46 -19.56
N LEU A 99 5.51 -7.72 -18.54
CA LEU A 99 4.16 -7.17 -18.42
C LEU A 99 4.15 -5.64 -18.48
N LEU A 100 5.02 -4.96 -17.72
CA LEU A 100 5.12 -3.50 -17.72
C LEU A 100 5.49 -2.95 -19.11
N ARG A 101 6.44 -3.60 -19.81
CA ARG A 101 6.76 -3.24 -21.21
C ARG A 101 5.62 -3.52 -22.18
N THR A 102 4.82 -4.56 -21.96
CA THR A 102 3.63 -4.84 -22.78
C THR A 102 2.56 -3.76 -22.61
N ILE A 103 2.32 -3.33 -21.37
CA ILE A 103 1.41 -2.22 -21.04
C ILE A 103 1.89 -0.94 -21.77
N ASP A 104 3.18 -0.64 -21.67
CA ASP A 104 3.79 0.55 -22.29
C ASP A 104 3.77 0.48 -23.83
N ASN A 105 4.22 -0.62 -24.43
CA ASN A 105 4.23 -0.80 -25.89
C ASN A 105 2.83 -0.73 -26.52
N ARG A 106 1.80 -1.20 -25.80
CA ARG A 106 0.41 -1.13 -26.25
C ARG A 106 -0.27 0.19 -25.91
N GLN A 107 0.38 1.07 -25.16
CA GLN A 107 -0.16 2.34 -24.67
C GLN A 107 -1.54 2.13 -24.00
N LEU A 108 -1.63 1.14 -23.10
CA LEU A 108 -2.89 0.84 -22.44
C LEU A 108 -3.30 1.99 -21.53
N ASP A 109 -4.55 2.42 -21.65
CA ASP A 109 -5.13 3.44 -20.77
C ASP A 109 -5.58 2.85 -19.42
N GLU A 110 -6.01 3.73 -18.50
CA GLU A 110 -6.44 3.33 -17.15
C GLU A 110 -7.64 2.37 -17.18
N GLU A 111 -8.56 2.51 -18.14
CA GLU A 111 -9.74 1.66 -18.25
C GLU A 111 -9.37 0.25 -18.72
N GLN A 112 -8.46 0.16 -19.69
CA GLN A 112 -7.92 -1.09 -20.20
C GLN A 112 -7.11 -1.82 -19.12
N ILE A 113 -6.26 -1.11 -18.39
CA ILE A 113 -5.52 -1.68 -17.25
C ILE A 113 -6.51 -2.16 -16.17
N ALA A 114 -7.55 -1.38 -15.88
CA ALA A 114 -8.59 -1.80 -14.93
C ALA A 114 -9.37 -3.03 -15.41
N SER A 115 -9.60 -3.19 -16.72
CA SER A 115 -10.19 -4.41 -17.28
C SER A 115 -9.29 -5.62 -17.07
N LEU A 116 -8.00 -5.49 -17.39
CA LEU A 116 -7.02 -6.55 -17.19
C LEU A 116 -6.97 -7.00 -15.71
N ILE A 117 -6.99 -6.04 -14.77
CA ILE A 117 -7.06 -6.36 -13.34
C ILE A 117 -8.34 -7.12 -12.99
N ARG A 118 -9.50 -6.71 -13.53
CA ARG A 118 -10.77 -7.40 -13.28
C ARG A 118 -10.76 -8.83 -13.81
N GLU A 119 -10.23 -9.03 -15.02
CA GLU A 119 -10.09 -10.36 -15.64
C GLU A 119 -9.22 -11.30 -14.81
N LEU A 120 -8.09 -10.80 -14.29
CA LEU A 120 -7.22 -11.57 -13.39
C LEU A 120 -7.93 -11.94 -12.08
N LYS A 121 -8.68 -11.00 -11.48
CA LYS A 121 -9.43 -11.26 -10.24
C LYS A 121 -10.58 -12.26 -10.41
N SER A 122 -11.23 -12.30 -11.58
CA SER A 122 -12.30 -13.26 -11.84
C SER A 122 -11.77 -14.67 -12.09
N ALA A 123 -10.60 -14.81 -12.71
CA ALA A 123 -10.01 -16.12 -12.98
C ALA A 123 -9.67 -16.91 -11.69
N ASP A 124 -9.38 -16.21 -10.59
CA ASP A 124 -9.11 -16.83 -9.29
C ASP A 124 -10.39 -17.37 -8.60
N ALA A 125 -11.57 -16.83 -8.91
CA ALA A 125 -12.83 -17.25 -8.31
C ALA A 125 -13.42 -18.54 -8.93
N ASP A 126 -13.07 -18.84 -10.17
CA ASP A 126 -13.57 -20.02 -10.90
C ASP A 126 -12.78 -21.30 -10.54
N GLY A 127 -11.62 -21.19 -9.90
CA GLY A 127 -10.74 -22.32 -9.55
C GLY A 127 -11.04 -23.00 -8.20
N GLU A 128 -11.89 -22.43 -7.35
CA GLU A 128 -12.24 -23.00 -6.02
C GLU A 128 -13.50 -23.89 -6.04
N ALA A 129 -14.25 -23.93 -7.14
CA ALA A 129 -15.52 -24.66 -7.22
C ALA A 129 -15.40 -26.18 -7.50
N ASP A 130 -14.21 -26.67 -7.87
CA ASP A 130 -14.00 -28.07 -8.30
C ASP A 130 -13.22 -28.94 -7.27
N GLY A 131 -13.04 -28.45 -6.04
CA GLY A 131 -12.11 -29.04 -5.06
C GLY A 131 -12.71 -29.89 -3.93
N ASP A 132 -14.03 -30.00 -3.79
CA ASP A 132 -14.66 -30.79 -2.72
C ASP A 132 -15.71 -31.76 -3.29
N SER A 133 -15.25 -32.97 -3.63
CA SER A 133 -16.09 -34.15 -3.92
C SER A 133 -15.36 -35.42 -3.54
#